data_AF-A0A8T5ULD1-F1
#
_entry.id   AF-A0A8T5ULD1-F1
#
_cell.length_a   1.000
_cell.length_b   1.000
_cell.length_c   1.000
_cell.angle_alpha   90.00
_cell.angle_beta   90.00
_cell.angle_gamma   90.00
#
_symmetry.space_group_name_H-M   'P 1'
#
loop_
_entity.id
_entity.type
_entity.pdbx_description
1 polymer ?
#
loop_
_entity_poly.entity_id
_entity_poly.type
_entity_poly.pdbx_seq_one_letter_code
_entity_poly.pdbx_strand_id
1 'polypeptide(L)'
;IWVAVMLCYLLGDVLRIFSGEFTPGEIEGKPMTQSVVFGMALIMVIPIIMVVLTIILDNPINSWVNIIVAIIFIVFNLVGMKGMKTFDKFLIIVSFGLNGLTVWYALTRLLL
;
A
#
# COMPACT_ATOMS: atom_id res chain seq x y z
N ILE A 1 11.04 4.57 0.64
CA ILE A 1 9.66 4.80 1.15
C ILE A 1 8.75 3.61 0.86
N TRP A 2 8.74 3.08 -0.37
CA TRP A 2 7.93 1.90 -0.72
C TRP A 2 8.12 0.66 0.16
N VAL A 3 9.34 0.40 0.63
CA VAL A 3 9.59 -0.65 1.65
C VAL A 3 8.76 -0.42 2.90
N ALA A 4 8.72 0.81 3.43
CA ALA A 4 7.94 1.14 4.61
C ALA A 4 6.44 1.02 4.36
N VAL A 5 5.96 1.44 3.17
CA VAL A 5 4.56 1.25 2.76
C VAL A 5 4.19 -0.25 2.77
N MET A 6 5.05 -1.11 2.21
CA MET A 6 4.83 -2.56 2.26
C MET A 6 4.79 -3.11 3.68
N LEU A 7 5.71 -2.66 4.53
CA LEU A 7 5.75 -3.11 5.91
C LEU A 7 4.51 -2.67 6.70
N CYS A 8 3.92 -1.51 6.41
CA CYS A 8 2.64 -1.12 7.01
C CYS A 8 1.52 -2.09 6.67
N TYR A 9 1.46 -2.56 5.41
CA TYR A 9 0.45 -3.53 4.99
C TYR A 9 0.66 -4.90 5.62
N LEU A 10 1.89 -5.43 5.56
CA LEU A 10 2.22 -6.71 6.16
C LEU A 10 1.99 -6.70 7.69
N LEU A 11 2.32 -5.60 8.37
CA LEU A 11 2.01 -5.45 9.79
C LEU A 11 0.51 -5.49 10.05
N GLY A 12 -0.30 -4.87 9.20
CA GLY A 12 -1.76 -4.95 9.28
C GLY A 12 -2.25 -6.40 9.20
N ASP A 13 -1.74 -7.18 8.24
CA ASP A 13 -2.08 -8.60 8.09
C ASP A 13 -1.68 -9.42 9.32
N VAL A 14 -0.47 -9.21 9.84
CA VAL A 14 0.01 -9.85 11.07
C VAL A 14 -0.91 -9.54 12.25
N LEU A 15 -1.28 -8.27 12.44
CA LEU A 15 -2.16 -7.86 13.54
C LEU A 15 -3.56 -8.46 13.42
N ARG A 16 -4.11 -8.61 12.22
CA ARG A 16 -5.42 -9.27 11.99
C ARG A 16 -5.39 -10.76 12.34
N ILE A 17 -4.26 -11.44 12.11
CA ILE A 17 -4.07 -12.82 12.54
C ILE A 17 -4.10 -12.91 14.07
N PHE A 18 -3.38 -12.01 14.75
CA PHE A 18 -3.30 -12.04 16.22
C PHE A 18 -4.52 -11.48 16.94
N SER A 19 -5.37 -10.67 16.29
CA SER A 19 -6.59 -10.13 16.91
C SER A 19 -7.73 -11.14 17.03
N GLY A 20 -7.54 -12.38 16.56
CA GLY A 20 -8.52 -13.46 16.67
C GLY A 20 -9.67 -13.40 15.66
N GLU A 21 -9.57 -12.55 14.63
CA GLU A 21 -10.58 -12.38 13.57
C GLU A 21 -10.17 -13.08 12.26
N PHE A 22 -9.08 -13.85 12.27
CA PHE A 22 -8.61 -14.58 11.11
C PHE A 22 -9.25 -15.97 11.04
N THR A 23 -10.26 -16.10 10.18
CA THR A 23 -10.73 -17.40 9.73
C THR A 23 -9.92 -17.81 8.49
N PRO A 24 -9.14 -18.91 8.54
CA PRO A 24 -8.38 -19.36 7.38
C PRO A 24 -9.27 -19.56 6.15
N GLY A 25 -8.92 -18.92 5.04
CA GLY A 25 -9.67 -19.03 3.79
C GLY A 25 -10.88 -18.11 3.67
N GLU A 26 -11.05 -17.15 4.59
CA GLU A 26 -12.11 -16.13 4.49
C GLU A 26 -11.56 -14.70 4.58
N ILE A 27 -12.29 -13.77 3.97
CA ILE A 27 -12.12 -12.33 4.15
C ILE A 27 -13.50 -11.69 4.34
N GLU A 28 -13.68 -10.92 5.40
CA GLU A 28 -14.98 -10.33 5.75
C GLU A 28 -16.14 -11.34 5.81
N GLY A 29 -15.87 -12.57 6.29
CA GLY A 29 -16.86 -13.64 6.36
C GLY A 29 -17.30 -14.21 5.00
N LYS A 30 -16.56 -13.93 3.94
CA LYS A 30 -16.74 -14.51 2.60
C LYS A 30 -15.57 -15.43 2.26
N PRO A 31 -15.82 -16.54 1.55
CA PRO A 31 -14.76 -17.42 1.11
C PRO A 31 -13.79 -16.66 0.20
N MET A 32 -12.50 -16.84 0.47
CA MET A 32 -11.42 -16.24 -0.28
C MET A 32 -11.25 -16.99 -1.60
N THR A 33 -11.93 -16.54 -2.64
CA THR A 33 -11.85 -17.15 -3.98
C THR A 33 -10.47 -16.93 -4.60
N GLN A 34 -10.10 -17.79 -5.55
CA GLN A 34 -8.84 -17.65 -6.29
C GLN A 34 -8.69 -16.26 -6.94
N SER A 35 -9.78 -15.68 -7.43
CA SER A 35 -9.78 -14.33 -8.02
C SER A 35 -9.47 -13.24 -7.01
N VAL A 36 -9.99 -13.35 -5.77
CA VAL A 36 -9.72 -12.40 -4.70
C VAL A 36 -8.27 -12.49 -4.25
N VAL A 37 -7.73 -13.70 -4.04
CA VAL A 37 -6.31 -13.90 -3.70
C VAL A 37 -5.40 -13.33 -4.78
N PHE A 38 -5.71 -13.62 -6.04
CA PHE A 38 -4.94 -13.12 -7.17
C PHE A 38 -4.98 -11.60 -7.27
N GLY A 39 -6.16 -10.99 -7.06
CA GLY A 39 -6.31 -9.54 -7.01
C GLY A 39 -5.47 -8.89 -5.89
N MET A 40 -5.48 -9.47 -4.69
CA MET A 40 -4.63 -9.00 -3.58
C MET A 40 -3.14 -9.12 -3.92
N ALA A 41 -2.71 -10.23 -4.54
CA ALA A 41 -1.33 -10.41 -4.98
C ALA A 41 -0.90 -9.34 -6.00
N LEU A 42 -1.76 -9.02 -6.97
CA LEU A 42 -1.50 -7.96 -7.95
C LEU A 42 -1.37 -6.58 -7.31
N ILE A 43 -2.17 -6.28 -6.29
CA ILE A 43 -2.08 -4.97 -5.60
C ILE A 43 -0.80 -4.92 -4.76
N MET A 44 -0.51 -5.98 -4.00
CA MET A 44 0.62 -6.03 -3.08
C MET A 44 1.98 -6.13 -3.77
N VAL A 45 2.03 -6.62 -5.01
CA VAL A 45 3.28 -6.63 -5.78
C VAL A 45 3.68 -5.24 -6.29
N ILE A 46 2.72 -4.30 -6.45
CA ILE A 46 3.01 -2.94 -6.93
C ILE A 46 4.06 -2.24 -6.06
N PRO A 47 3.88 -2.09 -4.74
CA PRO A 47 4.88 -1.43 -3.91
C PRO A 47 6.20 -2.21 -3.82
N ILE A 48 6.22 -3.55 -4.03
CA ILE A 48 7.46 -4.32 -4.19
C ILE A 48 8.19 -3.92 -5.48
N ILE A 49 7.47 -3.88 -6.61
CA ILE A 49 8.01 -3.43 -7.90
C ILE A 49 8.52 -2.00 -7.79
N MET A 50 7.81 -1.13 -7.08
CA MET A 50 8.24 0.26 -6.87
C MET A 50 9.57 0.36 -6.14
N VAL A 51 9.88 -0.54 -5.18
CA VAL A 51 11.22 -0.57 -4.57
C VAL A 51 12.29 -0.71 -5.65
N VAL A 52 12.10 -1.63 -6.59
CA VAL A 52 13.05 -1.89 -7.69
C VAL A 52 13.06 -0.72 -8.68
N LEU A 53 11.89 -0.26 -9.14
CA LEU A 53 11.78 0.83 -10.12
C LEU A 53 12.40 2.13 -9.62
N THR A 54 12.30 2.43 -8.32
CA THR A 54 12.91 3.65 -7.78
C THR A 54 14.44 3.66 -7.81
N ILE A 55 15.07 2.49 -7.94
CA ILE A 55 16.53 2.31 -8.07
C ILE A 55 16.95 2.35 -9.54
N ILE A 56 16.13 1.78 -10.44
CA ILE A 56 16.47 1.63 -11.86
C ILE A 56 16.14 2.89 -12.68
N LEU A 57 15.05 3.59 -12.36
CA LEU A 57 14.57 4.71 -13.16
C LEU A 57 15.27 6.02 -12.81
N ASP A 58 15.73 6.72 -13.85
CA ASP A 58 16.23 8.08 -13.74
C ASP A 58 15.12 9.13 -13.65
N ASN A 59 15.49 10.33 -13.22
CA ASN A 59 14.65 11.52 -13.27
C ASN A 59 14.52 12.00 -14.73
N PRO A 60 13.33 12.37 -15.25
CA PRO A 60 12.05 12.61 -14.55
C PRO A 60 11.07 11.45 -14.48
N ILE A 61 11.35 10.35 -15.17
CA ILE A 61 10.43 9.20 -15.25
C ILE A 61 10.13 8.66 -13.85
N ASN A 62 11.16 8.47 -13.03
CA ASN A 62 11.01 7.97 -11.65
C ASN A 62 10.06 8.83 -10.83
N SER A 63 10.18 10.16 -10.92
CA SER A 63 9.33 11.09 -10.16
C SER A 63 7.86 10.97 -10.57
N TRP A 64 7.56 10.94 -11.86
CA TRP A 64 6.18 10.77 -12.34
C TRP A 64 5.57 9.43 -11.92
N VAL A 65 6.32 8.34 -12.06
CA VAL A 65 5.86 7.00 -11.63
C VAL A 65 5.56 6.99 -10.13
N ASN A 66 6.45 7.55 -9.29
CA ASN A 66 6.21 7.66 -7.85
C ASN A 66 4.94 8.45 -7.51
N ILE A 67 4.73 9.60 -8.16
CA ILE A 67 3.56 10.44 -7.91
C ILE A 67 2.27 9.70 -8.25
N ILE A 68 2.20 9.13 -9.46
CA ILE A 68 1.00 8.44 -9.95
C ILE A 68 0.67 7.26 -9.06
N VAL A 69 1.64 6.39 -8.76
CA VAL A 69 1.40 5.18 -7.96
C VAL A 69 1.06 5.54 -6.51
N ALA A 70 1.71 6.54 -5.92
CA ALA A 70 1.39 6.98 -4.56
C ALA A 70 -0.04 7.54 -4.46
N ILE A 71 -0.48 8.33 -5.45
CA ILE A 71 -1.86 8.85 -5.50
C ILE A 71 -2.87 7.70 -5.64
N ILE A 72 -2.61 6.72 -6.52
CA ILE A 72 -3.46 5.53 -6.66
C ILE A 72 -3.59 4.80 -5.33
N PHE A 73 -2.49 4.59 -4.60
CA PHE A 73 -2.52 3.93 -3.29
C PHE A 73 -3.29 4.74 -2.24
N ILE A 74 -3.14 6.07 -2.22
CA ILE A 74 -3.92 6.93 -1.33
C ILE A 74 -5.42 6.76 -1.62
N VAL A 75 -5.83 6.88 -2.88
CA VAL A 75 -7.24 6.74 -3.28
C VAL A 75 -7.77 5.34 -2.96
N PHE A 76 -7.01 4.29 -3.28
CA PHE A 76 -7.39 2.90 -3.02
C PHE A 76 -7.65 2.65 -1.52
N ASN A 77 -6.72 3.07 -0.66
CA ASN A 77 -6.90 2.93 0.79
C ASN A 77 -8.10 3.76 1.29
N LEU A 78 -8.31 4.99 0.79
CA LEU A 78 -9.46 5.82 1.17
C LEU A 78 -10.80 5.12 0.90
N VAL A 79 -10.93 4.44 -0.24
CA VAL A 79 -12.13 3.66 -0.58
C VAL A 79 -12.30 2.47 0.37
N GLY A 80 -11.20 1.82 0.76
CA GLY A 80 -11.18 0.67 1.67
C GLY A 80 -11.33 1.00 3.16
N MET A 81 -11.37 2.27 3.56
CA MET A 81 -11.34 2.65 4.99
C MET A 81 -12.62 2.33 5.80
N LYS A 82 -13.73 1.99 5.14
CA LYS A 82 -15.01 1.73 5.83
C LYS A 82 -14.93 0.43 6.62
N GLY A 83 -15.41 0.44 7.86
CA GLY A 83 -15.51 -0.76 8.70
C GLY A 83 -14.20 -1.23 9.36
N MET A 84 -13.07 -0.54 9.15
CA MET A 84 -11.78 -0.97 9.67
C MET A 84 -11.63 -0.80 11.19
N LYS A 85 -10.83 -1.69 11.79
CA LYS A 85 -10.41 -1.62 13.20
C LYS A 85 -9.46 -0.44 13.46
N THR A 86 -9.24 -0.14 14.73
CA THR A 86 -8.42 1.01 15.14
C THR A 86 -6.96 0.88 14.69
N PHE A 87 -6.35 -0.31 14.82
CA PHE A 87 -4.97 -0.52 14.38
C PHE A 87 -4.83 -0.41 12.85
N ASP A 88 -5.80 -0.92 12.11
CA ASP A 88 -5.86 -0.81 10.66
C ASP A 88 -5.94 0.64 10.18
N LYS A 89 -6.83 1.43 10.81
CA LYS A 89 -6.93 2.87 10.54
C LYS A 89 -5.63 3.59 10.82
N PHE A 90 -4.96 3.28 11.94
CA PHE A 90 -3.67 3.86 12.27
C PHE A 90 -2.61 3.55 11.20
N LEU A 91 -2.49 2.28 10.80
CA LEU A 91 -1.51 1.87 9.77
C LEU A 91 -1.81 2.49 8.40
N ILE A 92 -3.08 2.66 8.03
CA ILE A 92 -3.46 3.39 6.81
C ILE A 92 -3.07 4.87 6.90
N ILE A 93 -3.30 5.53 8.03
CA ILE A 93 -2.90 6.93 8.23
C ILE A 93 -1.37 7.08 8.11
N VAL A 94 -0.61 6.15 8.68
CA VAL A 94 0.85 6.11 8.52
C VAL A 94 1.23 5.91 7.04
N SER A 95 0.54 5.00 6.34
CA SER A 95 0.73 4.77 4.91
C SER A 95 0.41 6.02 4.06
N PHE A 96 -0.58 6.83 4.44
CA PHE A 96 -0.83 8.13 3.80
C PHE A 96 0.32 9.10 4.00
N GLY A 97 0.87 9.19 5.20
CA GLY A 97 2.06 10.00 5.47
C GLY A 97 3.23 9.57 4.59
N LEU A 98 3.49 8.26 4.48
CA LEU A 98 4.55 7.72 3.62
C LEU A 98 4.31 8.01 2.14
N ASN A 99 3.10 7.79 1.61
CA ASN A 99 2.78 8.10 0.22
C ASN A 99 2.84 9.61 -0.05
N GLY A 100 2.43 10.45 0.90
CA GLY A 100 2.59 11.90 0.83
C GLY A 100 4.06 12.32 0.75
N LEU A 101 4.93 11.69 1.55
CA LEU A 101 6.38 11.89 1.44
C LEU A 101 6.92 11.46 0.07
N THR A 102 6.46 10.33 -0.47
CA THR A 102 6.83 9.87 -1.83
C THR A 102 6.50 10.95 -2.88
N VAL A 103 5.28 11.50 -2.84
CA VAL A 103 4.86 12.57 -3.75
C VAL A 103 5.70 13.82 -3.55
N TRP A 104 5.91 14.24 -2.31
CA TRP A 104 6.72 15.42 -1.98
C TRP A 104 8.15 15.32 -2.53
N TYR A 105 8.87 14.23 -2.23
CA TYR A 105 10.23 14.02 -2.72
C TYR A 105 10.30 13.96 -4.24
N ALA A 106 9.32 13.33 -4.89
CA ALA A 106 9.25 13.25 -6.34
C ALA A 106 9.04 14.64 -6.97
N LEU A 107 8.15 15.47 -6.40
CA LEU A 107 7.93 16.84 -6.84
C LEU A 107 9.17 17.72 -6.63
N THR A 108 9.83 17.63 -5.47
CA THR A 108 11.07 18.39 -5.21
C THR A 108 12.14 18.10 -6.25
N ARG A 109 12.33 16.82 -6.61
CA ARG A 109 13.28 16.39 -7.64
C ARG A 109 12.92 16.85 -9.06
N LEU A 110 11.66 17.19 -9.33
CA LEU A 110 11.23 17.70 -10.64
C LEU A 110 11.43 19.22 -10.75
N LEU A 111 11.44 19.94 -9.63
CA LEU A 111 11.43 21.40 -9.58
C LEU A 111 12.81 22.01 -9.29
N LEU A 112 13.74 21.25 -8.71
CA LEU A 112 15.11 21.65 -8.37
C LEU A 112 16.11 20.77 -9.10
#